data_AF-A0A6L7X4L0-F1
#
_entry.id   AF-A0A6L7X4L0-F1
#
_cell.length_a   1.000
_cell.length_b   1.000
_cell.length_c   1.000
_cell.angle_alpha   90.00
_cell.angle_beta   90.00
_cell.angle_gamma   90.00
#
_symmetry.space_group_name_H-M   'P 1'
#
loop_
_entity.id
_entity.type
_entity.pdbx_description
1 polymer ?
#
loop_
_entity_poly.entity_id
_entity_poly.type
_entity_poly.pdbx_seq_one_letter_code
_entity_poly.pdbx_strand_id
1 'polypeptide(L)'
;VLTWAAAVREAGSLDRDAVVTALETGISIQGPGGMVTVDAKTHHAVLDVHLMEIENQGMTVIDTLPQRQPIDTQAVCDLEVNPDDNQQYEIEI
;
A
#
# COMPACT_ATOMS: atom_id res chain seq x y z
N VAL A 1 -9.37 -6.88 -2.99
CA VAL A 1 -9.49 -8.35 -3.00
C VAL A 1 -8.16 -9.05 -3.26
N LEU A 2 -7.41 -8.70 -4.32
CA LEU A 2 -6.16 -9.41 -4.68
C LEU A 2 -5.10 -9.43 -3.57
N THR A 3 -4.80 -8.28 -2.94
CA THR A 3 -3.81 -8.18 -1.85
C THR A 3 -4.16 -9.09 -0.67
N TRP A 4 -5.40 -9.00 -0.17
CA TRP A 4 -5.87 -9.88 0.92
C TRP A 4 -5.79 -11.36 0.52
N ALA A 5 -6.22 -11.72 -0.70
CA ALA A 5 -6.16 -13.10 -1.17
C ALA A 5 -4.72 -13.61 -1.32
N ALA A 6 -3.76 -12.75 -1.66
CA ALA A 6 -2.34 -13.11 -1.67
C ALA A 6 -1.83 -13.37 -0.25
N ALA A 7 -2.16 -12.51 0.71
CA ALA A 7 -1.78 -12.69 2.11
C ALA A 7 -2.39 -13.95 2.73
N VAL A 8 -3.65 -14.27 2.44
CA VAL A 8 -4.29 -15.53 2.88
C VAL A 8 -3.58 -16.76 2.33
N ARG A 9 -3.12 -16.71 1.06
CA ARG A 9 -2.36 -17.82 0.46
C ARG A 9 -0.99 -17.99 1.11
N GLU A 10 -0.30 -16.89 1.35
CA GLU A 10 0.99 -16.88 2.05
C GLU A 10 0.85 -17.39 3.50
N ALA A 11 -0.16 -16.91 4.21
CA ALA A 11 -0.47 -17.32 5.59
C ALA A 11 -0.98 -18.77 5.69
N GLY A 12 -1.51 -19.33 4.60
CA GLY A 12 -2.21 -20.62 4.62
C GLY A 12 -3.44 -20.65 5.54
N SER A 13 -4.00 -19.48 5.87
CA SER A 13 -5.02 -19.32 6.91
C SER A 13 -5.90 -18.10 6.65
N LEU A 14 -7.10 -18.12 7.22
CA LEU A 14 -8.00 -16.96 7.32
C LEU A 14 -7.91 -16.27 8.69
N ASP A 15 -7.08 -16.80 9.59
CA ASP A 15 -6.83 -16.20 10.89
C ASP A 15 -6.27 -14.78 10.72
N ARG A 16 -6.81 -13.84 11.51
CA ARG A 16 -6.50 -12.41 11.37
C ARG A 16 -5.00 -12.16 11.50
N ASP A 17 -4.38 -12.68 12.56
CA ASP A 17 -3.01 -12.34 12.91
C ASP A 17 -2.04 -13.00 11.93
N ALA A 18 -2.33 -14.23 11.50
CA ALA A 18 -1.56 -14.89 10.44
C ALA A 18 -1.60 -14.11 9.12
N VAL A 19 -2.76 -13.54 8.75
CA VAL A 19 -2.90 -12.71 7.53
C VAL A 19 -2.16 -11.39 7.69
N VAL A 20 -2.19 -10.75 8.87
CA VAL A 20 -1.42 -9.53 9.15
C VAL A 20 0.08 -9.78 9.01
N THR A 21 0.61 -10.84 9.63
CA THR A 21 2.02 -11.21 9.49
C THR A 21 2.41 -11.43 8.03
N ALA A 22 1.53 -12.06 7.22
CA ALA A 22 1.77 -12.24 5.79
C ALA A 22 1.72 -10.93 4.98
N LEU A 23 0.92 -9.94 5.40
CA LEU A 23 0.92 -8.61 4.78
C LEU A 23 2.24 -7.87 5.10
N GLU A 24 2.73 -8.01 6.33
CA GLU A 24 3.96 -7.40 6.84
C GLU A 24 5.24 -8.00 6.23
N THR A 25 5.18 -9.08 5.46
CA THR A 25 6.35 -9.55 4.69
C THR A 25 6.63 -8.70 3.45
N GLY A 26 5.81 -7.69 3.17
CA GLY A 26 5.92 -6.84 1.98
C GLY A 26 5.36 -7.51 0.72
N ILE A 27 4.20 -8.16 0.83
CA ILE A 27 3.61 -8.91 -0.28
C ILE A 27 3.31 -8.02 -1.49
N SER A 28 3.60 -8.52 -2.69
CA SER A 28 3.33 -7.85 -3.96
C SER A 28 2.27 -8.58 -4.78
N ILE A 29 1.42 -7.82 -5.46
CA ILE A 29 0.43 -8.32 -6.42
C ILE A 29 0.46 -7.50 -7.72
N GLN A 30 0.16 -8.17 -8.84
CA GLN A 30 -0.08 -7.49 -10.11
C GLN A 30 -1.56 -7.06 -10.19
N GLY A 31 -1.79 -5.76 -10.13
CA GLY A 31 -3.12 -5.14 -10.30
C GLY A 31 -3.31 -4.51 -11.67
N PRO A 32 -4.52 -3.97 -11.94
CA PRO A 32 -4.83 -3.30 -13.21
C PRO A 32 -4.01 -2.02 -13.43
N GLY A 33 -3.59 -1.35 -12.35
CA GLY A 33 -2.73 -0.17 -12.39
C GLY A 33 -1.23 -0.47 -12.24
N GLY A 34 -0.81 -1.74 -12.35
CA GLY A 34 0.59 -2.13 -12.15
C GLY A 34 0.83 -2.93 -10.88
N MET A 35 2.10 -3.01 -10.49
CA MET A 35 2.53 -3.69 -9.27
C MET A 35 2.05 -2.90 -8.04
N VAL A 36 1.49 -3.61 -7.07
CA VAL A 36 1.13 -3.06 -5.76
C VAL A 36 1.86 -3.88 -4.71
N THR A 37 2.65 -3.22 -3.86
CA THR A 37 3.38 -3.85 -2.75
C THR A 37 2.92 -3.25 -1.42
N VAL A 38 2.73 -4.07 -0.40
CA VAL A 38 2.42 -3.58 0.95
C VAL A 38 3.71 -3.08 1.61
N ASP A 39 3.71 -1.86 2.13
CA ASP A 39 4.75 -1.37 3.03
C ASP A 39 4.53 -1.98 4.42
N ALA A 40 5.47 -2.82 4.87
CA ALA A 40 5.35 -3.54 6.14
C ALA A 40 5.21 -2.60 7.35
N LYS A 41 5.96 -1.49 7.34
CA LYS A 41 6.06 -0.56 8.46
C LYS A 41 4.74 0.19 8.72
N THR A 42 4.06 0.60 7.66
CA THR A 42 2.91 1.52 7.74
C THR A 42 1.62 0.95 7.17
N HIS A 43 1.65 -0.28 6.64
CA HIS A 43 0.56 -0.97 5.92
C HIS A 43 0.01 -0.22 4.69
N HIS A 44 0.71 0.81 4.21
CA HIS A 44 0.34 1.53 2.99
C HIS A 44 0.68 0.72 1.74
N ALA A 45 0.09 1.09 0.61
CA ALA A 45 0.44 0.54 -0.69
C ALA A 45 1.54 1.36 -1.36
N VAL A 46 2.58 0.68 -1.83
CA VAL A 46 3.54 1.18 -2.82
C VAL A 46 2.99 0.84 -4.20
N LEU A 47 2.73 1.85 -5.02
CA LEU A 47 2.17 1.71 -6.36
C LEU A 47 2.63 2.84 -7.29
N ASP A 48 2.37 2.68 -8.58
CA ASP A 48 2.60 3.74 -9.57
C ASP A 48 1.55 4.84 -9.40
N VAL A 49 1.99 6.09 -9.38
CA VAL A 49 1.11 7.27 -9.33
C VAL A 49 1.07 7.90 -10.71
N HIS A 50 -0.10 7.99 -11.30
CA HIS A 50 -0.30 8.58 -12.61
C HIS A 50 -0.81 10.02 -12.48
N LEU A 51 -0.10 10.96 -13.10
CA LEU A 51 -0.63 12.29 -13.33
C LEU A 51 -1.48 12.25 -14.60
N MET A 52 -2.72 12.69 -14.50
CA MET A 52 -3.69 12.61 -15.59
C MET A 52 -4.33 13.96 -15.89
N GLU A 53 -4.54 14.23 -17.17
CA GLU A 53 -5.38 15.32 -17.65
C GLU A 53 -6.80 14.78 -17.93
N ILE A 54 -7.82 15.54 -17.52
CA ILE A 54 -9.23 15.18 -17.73
C ILE A 54 -9.82 16.10 -18.77
N GLU A 55 -10.29 15.53 -19.88
CA GLU A 55 -10.97 16.27 -20.95
C GLU A 55 -12.09 15.42 -21.54
N ASN A 56 -13.25 16.02 -21.84
CA ASN A 56 -14.37 15.34 -22.50
C ASN A 56 -14.80 14.00 -21.85
N GLN A 57 -14.77 13.94 -20.50
CA GLN A 57 -15.03 12.74 -19.69
C GLN A 57 -14.03 11.58 -19.92
N GLY A 58 -12.91 11.84 -20.58
CA GLY A 58 -11.76 10.96 -20.69
C GLY A 58 -10.63 11.38 -19.74
N MET A 59 -9.76 10.42 -19.41
CA MET A 59 -8.53 10.66 -18.67
C MET A 59 -7.34 10.23 -19.51
N THR A 60 -6.39 11.14 -19.71
CA THR A 60 -5.13 10.87 -20.41
C THR A 60 -3.99 10.92 -19.41
N VAL A 61 -3.21 9.84 -19.32
CA VAL A 61 -2.00 9.82 -18.50
C VAL A 61 -0.94 10.70 -19.17
N ILE A 62 -0.45 11.71 -18.46
CA ILE A 62 0.59 12.62 -18.94
C ILE A 62 1.95 12.38 -18.26
N ASP A 63 1.95 11.76 -17.08
CA ASP A 63 3.18 11.30 -16.41
C ASP A 63 2.89 10.08 -15.51
N THR A 64 3.91 9.27 -15.25
CA THR A 64 3.85 8.15 -14.32
C THR A 64 5.06 8.19 -13.40
N LEU A 65 4.78 8.30 -12.10
CA LEU A 65 5.76 8.22 -11.04
C LEU A 65 5.74 6.79 -10.47
N PRO A 66 6.72 5.93 -10.81
CA PRO A 66 6.64 4.52 -10.46
C PRO A 66 6.86 4.29 -8.96
N GLN A 67 6.16 3.29 -8.43
CA GLN A 67 6.41 2.66 -7.12
C GLN A 67 6.70 3.67 -5.99
N ARG A 68 5.75 4.61 -5.80
CA ARG A 68 5.88 5.68 -4.81
C ARG A 68 5.84 5.14 -3.39
N GLN A 69 6.87 5.51 -2.64
CA GLN A 69 7.00 5.18 -1.22
C GLN A 69 6.23 6.19 -0.35
N PRO A 70 5.60 5.74 0.76
CA PRO A 70 4.93 6.62 1.72
C PRO A 70 5.94 7.27 2.68
N ILE A 71 6.92 8.00 2.14
CA ILE A 71 8.10 8.47 2.88
C ILE A 71 7.76 9.34 4.09
N ASP A 72 6.75 10.21 3.97
CA ASP A 72 6.39 11.13 5.04
C ASP A 72 5.76 10.34 6.21
N THR A 73 4.83 9.43 5.91
CA THR A 73 4.19 8.57 6.92
C THR A 73 5.19 7.60 7.55
N GLN A 74 6.13 7.05 6.78
CA GLN A 74 7.22 6.21 7.30
C GLN A 74 8.10 6.95 8.32
N ALA A 75 8.14 8.29 8.30
CA ALA A 75 8.91 9.08 9.27
C ALA A 75 8.25 9.15 10.66
N VAL A 76 6.94 8.89 10.76
CA VAL A 76 6.16 9.10 11.99
C VAL A 76 5.33 7.91 12.45
N CYS A 77 5.02 6.96 11.56
CA CYS A 77 4.24 5.76 11.84
C CYS A 77 5.12 4.51 11.77
N ASP A 78 4.92 3.61 12.74
CA ASP A 78 5.55 2.30 12.80
C ASP A 78 4.58 1.32 13.48
N LEU A 79 3.87 0.55 12.67
CA LEU A 79 2.87 -0.42 13.12
C LEU A 79 3.50 -1.73 13.59
N GLU A 80 4.76 -2.01 13.25
CA GLU A 80 5.50 -3.13 13.85
C GLU A 80 5.79 -2.83 15.33
N VAL A 81 6.10 -1.57 15.65
CA VAL A 81 6.36 -1.11 17.03
C VAL A 81 5.05 -0.82 17.77
N ASN A 82 4.08 -0.17 17.12
CA ASN A 82 2.80 0.26 17.72
C ASN A 82 1.60 -0.23 16.89
N PRO A 83 1.25 -1.53 16.96
CA PRO A 83 0.26 -2.15 16.06
C PRO A 83 -1.17 -1.63 16.22
N ASP A 84 -1.50 -1.04 17.37
CA ASP A 84 -2.81 -0.45 17.65
C ASP A 84 -2.86 1.06 17.39
N ASP A 85 -1.81 1.63 16.79
CA ASP A 85 -1.77 3.04 16.44
C ASP A 85 -2.89 3.40 15.45
N ASN A 86 -3.73 4.34 15.86
CA ASN A 86 -4.87 4.85 15.11
C ASN A 86 -4.81 6.37 14.99
N GLN A 87 -3.65 6.96 15.23
CA GLN A 87 -3.45 8.39 15.14
C GLN A 87 -3.42 8.85 13.68
N GLN A 88 -4.16 9.90 13.37
CA GLN A 88 -3.97 10.64 12.13
C GLN A 88 -2.73 11.53 12.29
N TYR A 89 -1.70 11.27 11.50
CA TYR A 89 -0.52 12.11 11.41
C TYR A 89 -0.75 13.26 10.44
N GLU A 90 -0.49 14.49 10.88
CA GLU A 90 -0.43 15.68 10.04
C GLU A 90 1.03 16.13 9.99
N ILE A 91 1.62 16.07 8.80
CA ILE A 91 3.06 16.29 8.59
C ILE A 91 3.21 17.61 7.86
N GLU A 92 3.92 18.55 8.47
CA GLU A 92 4.31 19.80 7.81
C GLU A 92 5.54 19.54 6.94
N ILE A 93 5.42 19.79 5.63
CA ILE A 93 6.44 19.54 4.59
C ILE A 93 6.90 20.87 3.98
#